data_AF-A0A962B3K8-F1
#
_entry.id   AF-A0A962B3K8-F1
#
_cell.length_a   1.000
_cell.length_b   1.000
_cell.length_c   1.000
_cell.angle_alpha   90.00
_cell.angle_beta   90.00
_cell.angle_gamma   90.00
#
_symmetry.space_group_name_H-M   'P 1'
#
loop_
_entity.id
_entity.type
_entity.pdbx_description
1 polymer ?
#
loop_
_entity_poly.entity_id
_entity_poly.type
_entity_poly.pdbx_seq_one_letter_code
_entity_poly.pdbx_strand_id
1 'polypeptide(L)'
;MHHYLEHTRDPRAELAAARTALAPGGHLLIEVPDPERSWARRAGRYWGPWLQPQHLQFLPIDGLCAELARQGFTVLARERGEAHQPVDYSSFVGMLSQDLAPKPDKPWLPRSSSAQRAGRLAVLGVIKFDQIANFSDEDIANVDEALGLKGRIERDNWVRQAQDMMAEATAAEVPAEGEAKA
;
A
#
# COMPACT_ATOMS: atom_id res chain seq x y z
N MET A 1 -17.91 -2.33 -19.98
CA MET A 1 -17.85 -1.69 -18.65
C MET A 1 -16.66 -2.29 -17.92
N HIS A 2 -15.51 -1.60 -17.95
CA HIS A 2 -14.29 -2.05 -17.30
C HIS A 2 -14.10 -1.23 -16.04
N HIS A 3 -14.02 -1.89 -14.89
CA HIS A 3 -13.83 -1.23 -13.59
C HIS A 3 -14.74 -0.02 -13.40
N TYR A 4 -16.03 -0.23 -13.61
CA TYR A 4 -17.04 0.84 -13.61
C TYR A 4 -18.16 0.56 -12.62
N LEU A 5 -18.77 -0.63 -12.69
CA LEU A 5 -19.98 -0.94 -11.92
C LEU A 5 -19.75 -0.87 -10.41
N GLU A 6 -18.57 -1.23 -9.93
CA GLU A 6 -18.19 -1.15 -8.51
C GLU A 6 -18.16 0.30 -7.98
N HIS A 7 -18.02 1.29 -8.85
CA HIS A 7 -18.05 2.72 -8.50
C HIS A 7 -19.46 3.32 -8.53
N THR A 8 -20.44 2.58 -9.05
CA THR A 8 -21.80 3.07 -9.26
C THR A 8 -22.67 2.86 -8.02
N ARG A 9 -23.63 3.78 -7.81
CA ARG A 9 -24.59 3.68 -6.70
C ARG A 9 -25.68 2.65 -6.97
N ASP A 10 -26.09 2.48 -8.22
CA ASP A 10 -27.12 1.53 -8.65
C ASP A 10 -26.72 0.79 -9.94
N PRO A 11 -25.99 -0.34 -9.83
CA PRO A 11 -25.55 -1.10 -10.99
C PRO A 11 -26.72 -1.66 -11.78
N ARG A 12 -27.88 -1.90 -11.15
CA ARG A 12 -29.03 -2.43 -11.89
C ARG A 12 -29.54 -1.40 -12.89
N ALA A 13 -29.57 -0.13 -12.49
CA ALA A 13 -29.91 0.97 -13.40
C ALA A 13 -28.88 1.09 -14.53
N GLU A 14 -27.59 0.91 -14.25
CA GLU A 14 -26.52 0.93 -15.25
C GLU A 14 -26.65 -0.21 -16.28
N LEU A 15 -26.98 -1.42 -15.82
CA LEU A 15 -27.25 -2.57 -16.69
C LEU A 15 -28.50 -2.32 -17.58
N ALA A 16 -29.54 -1.69 -17.02
CA ALA A 16 -30.76 -1.36 -17.77
C ALA A 16 -30.49 -0.27 -18.82
N ALA A 17 -29.67 0.72 -18.48
CA ALA A 17 -29.18 1.73 -19.41
C ALA A 17 -28.35 1.09 -20.53
N ALA A 18 -27.46 0.15 -20.21
CA ALA A 18 -26.71 -0.60 -21.21
C ALA A 18 -27.64 -1.38 -22.15
N ARG A 19 -28.69 -2.01 -21.61
CA ARG A 19 -29.67 -2.74 -22.42
C ARG A 19 -30.40 -1.84 -23.40
N THR A 20 -30.71 -0.61 -22.99
CA THR A 20 -31.38 0.41 -23.81
C THR A 20 -30.45 0.95 -24.90
N ALA A 21 -29.17 1.14 -24.58
CA ALA A 21 -28.18 1.68 -25.50
C ALA A 21 -27.72 0.67 -26.58
N LEU A 22 -27.82 -0.63 -26.30
CA LEU A 22 -27.39 -1.68 -27.22
C LEU A 22 -28.41 -1.91 -28.35
N ALA A 23 -27.90 -1.95 -29.59
CA ALA A 23 -28.66 -2.46 -30.72
C ALA A 23 -29.06 -3.93 -30.50
N PRO A 24 -30.14 -4.43 -31.15
CA PRO A 24 -30.48 -5.85 -31.12
C PRO A 24 -29.27 -6.72 -31.53
N GLY A 25 -28.91 -7.70 -30.71
CA GLY A 25 -27.71 -8.54 -30.91
C GLY A 25 -26.38 -7.92 -30.46
N GLY A 26 -26.41 -6.71 -29.89
CA GLY A 26 -25.24 -6.06 -29.29
C GLY A 26 -24.72 -6.83 -28.08
N HIS A 27 -23.40 -6.76 -27.86
CA HIS A 27 -22.73 -7.46 -26.77
C HIS A 27 -22.33 -6.49 -25.66
N LEU A 28 -22.43 -6.94 -24.41
CA LEU A 28 -21.98 -6.23 -23.23
C LEU A 28 -20.84 -7.02 -22.58
N LEU A 29 -19.67 -6.40 -22.46
CA LEU A 29 -18.54 -6.92 -21.69
C LEU A 29 -18.47 -6.20 -20.34
N ILE A 30 -18.30 -6.95 -19.26
CA ILE A 30 -18.18 -6.43 -17.89
C ILE A 30 -16.93 -7.03 -17.26
N GLU A 31 -16.08 -6.17 -16.69
CA GLU A 31 -14.91 -6.54 -15.90
C GLU A 31 -14.98 -5.79 -14.57
N VAL A 32 -14.94 -6.54 -13.47
CA VAL A 32 -15.02 -6.04 -12.09
C VAL A 32 -14.13 -6.89 -11.17
N PRO A 33 -13.67 -6.34 -10.03
CA PRO A 33 -12.97 -7.11 -9.01
C PRO A 33 -13.81 -8.28 -8.50
N ASP A 34 -13.17 -9.44 -8.34
CA ASP A 34 -13.81 -10.65 -7.84
C ASP A 34 -13.64 -10.78 -6.31
N PRO A 35 -14.68 -10.46 -5.50
CA PRO A 35 -14.60 -10.56 -4.03
C PRO A 35 -14.58 -12.02 -3.53
N GLU A 36 -14.85 -13.00 -4.39
CA GLU A 36 -14.92 -14.40 -4.01
C GLU A 36 -13.56 -15.10 -4.09
N ARG A 37 -12.54 -14.45 -4.69
CA ARG A 37 -11.17 -14.98 -4.69
C ARG A 37 -10.64 -15.13 -3.27
N SER A 38 -9.89 -16.22 -3.05
CA SER A 38 -9.29 -16.50 -1.74
C SER A 38 -8.37 -15.38 -1.26
N TRP A 39 -7.65 -14.71 -2.17
CA TRP A 39 -6.82 -13.56 -1.83
C TRP A 39 -7.63 -12.39 -1.28
N ALA A 40 -8.77 -12.04 -1.88
CA ALA A 40 -9.65 -10.97 -1.39
C ALA A 40 -10.05 -11.21 0.08
N ARG A 41 -10.40 -12.45 0.43
CA ARG A 41 -10.74 -12.83 1.80
C ARG A 41 -9.55 -12.78 2.76
N ARG A 42 -8.36 -13.21 2.32
CA ARG A 42 -7.14 -13.23 3.16
C ARG A 42 -6.58 -11.83 3.39
N ALA A 43 -6.52 -11.01 2.35
CA ALA A 43 -6.01 -9.64 2.42
C ALA A 43 -6.98 -8.72 3.18
N GLY A 44 -8.29 -9.02 3.16
CA GLY A 44 -9.29 -8.28 3.93
C GLY A 44 -9.28 -6.79 3.59
N ARG A 45 -9.08 -5.92 4.60
CA ARG A 45 -8.98 -4.46 4.41
C ARG A 45 -7.79 -4.01 3.56
N TYR A 46 -6.80 -4.88 3.37
CA TYR A 46 -5.61 -4.64 2.55
C TYR A 46 -5.73 -5.21 1.13
N TRP A 47 -6.88 -5.80 0.80
CA TRP A 47 -7.16 -6.18 -0.57
C TRP A 47 -7.20 -4.92 -1.42
N GLY A 48 -6.31 -4.81 -2.42
CA GLY A 48 -6.15 -3.59 -3.22
C GLY A 48 -7.47 -3.03 -3.74
N PRO A 49 -8.30 -3.83 -4.43
CA PRO A 49 -9.64 -3.44 -4.87
C PRO A 49 -10.64 -3.09 -3.77
N TRP A 50 -10.32 -3.14 -2.48
CA TRP A 50 -11.24 -2.65 -1.45
C TRP A 50 -11.57 -1.16 -1.62
N LEU A 51 -10.56 -0.33 -1.93
CA LEU A 51 -10.61 1.09 -2.33
C LEU A 51 -11.73 1.97 -1.76
N GLN A 52 -12.23 1.75 -0.55
CA GLN A 52 -13.28 2.60 0.02
C GLN A 52 -12.77 4.05 0.16
N PRO A 53 -13.57 5.07 -0.22
CA PRO A 53 -14.99 5.04 -0.60
C PRO A 53 -15.25 4.96 -2.12
N GLN A 54 -14.27 4.57 -2.95
CA GLN A 54 -14.41 4.52 -4.41
C GLN A 54 -15.20 3.30 -4.90
N HIS A 55 -14.92 2.10 -4.38
CA HIS A 55 -15.67 0.89 -4.70
C HIS A 55 -16.84 0.77 -3.72
N LEU A 56 -18.02 1.22 -4.12
CA LEU A 56 -19.21 1.26 -3.27
C LEU A 56 -19.78 -0.12 -3.01
N GLN A 57 -19.53 -1.07 -3.91
CA GLN A 57 -20.01 -2.44 -3.81
C GLN A 57 -19.12 -3.43 -4.56
N PHE A 58 -19.22 -4.70 -4.16
CA PHE A 58 -18.61 -5.80 -4.89
C PHE A 58 -19.70 -6.71 -5.42
N LEU A 59 -19.53 -7.16 -6.67
CA LEU A 59 -20.52 -7.97 -7.38
C LEU A 59 -19.98 -9.40 -7.55
N PRO A 60 -20.39 -10.37 -6.73
CA PRO A 60 -20.11 -11.79 -6.97
C PRO A 60 -20.59 -12.20 -8.36
N ILE A 61 -19.83 -13.04 -9.07
CA ILE A 61 -20.09 -13.33 -10.49
C ILE A 61 -21.50 -13.93 -10.67
N ASP A 62 -21.93 -14.80 -9.76
CA ASP A 62 -23.20 -15.51 -9.87
C ASP A 62 -24.37 -14.55 -9.66
N GLY A 63 -24.21 -13.57 -8.75
CA GLY A 63 -25.19 -12.50 -8.54
C GLY A 63 -25.28 -11.57 -9.74
N LEU A 64 -24.15 -11.21 -10.34
CA LEU A 64 -24.11 -10.40 -11.56
C LEU A 64 -24.76 -11.13 -12.74
N CYS A 65 -24.43 -12.41 -12.96
CA CYS A 65 -25.05 -13.23 -14.01
C CYS A 65 -26.56 -13.37 -13.82
N ALA A 66 -27.02 -13.59 -12.58
CA ALA A 66 -28.45 -13.68 -12.28
C ALA A 66 -29.18 -12.36 -12.57
N GLU A 67 -28.58 -11.22 -12.22
CA GLU A 67 -29.15 -9.90 -12.53
C GLU A 67 -29.17 -9.63 -14.04
N LEU A 68 -28.10 -9.92 -14.77
CA LEU A 68 -28.06 -9.82 -16.23
C LEU A 68 -29.19 -10.64 -16.88
N ALA A 69 -29.39 -11.88 -16.44
CA ALA A 69 -30.47 -12.74 -16.92
C ALA A 69 -31.86 -12.15 -16.64
N ARG A 70 -32.08 -11.59 -15.43
CA ARG A 70 -33.33 -10.90 -15.08
C ARG A 70 -33.61 -9.69 -15.97
N GLN A 71 -32.57 -9.03 -16.46
CA GLN A 71 -32.68 -7.89 -17.36
C GLN A 71 -32.72 -8.28 -18.85
N GLY A 72 -32.82 -9.58 -19.16
CA GLY A 72 -32.98 -10.08 -20.52
C GLY A 72 -31.68 -10.16 -21.32
N PHE A 73 -30.53 -10.17 -20.64
CA PHE A 73 -29.26 -10.55 -21.26
C PHE A 73 -29.07 -12.07 -21.21
N THR A 74 -28.40 -12.60 -22.23
CA THR A 74 -27.89 -13.98 -22.22
C THR A 74 -26.41 -13.96 -21.87
N VAL A 75 -26.00 -14.68 -20.83
CA VAL A 75 -24.59 -14.80 -20.46
C VAL A 75 -23.92 -15.77 -21.43
N LEU A 76 -23.03 -15.24 -22.28
CA LEU A 76 -22.33 -16.04 -23.29
C LEU A 76 -21.04 -16.67 -22.76
N ALA A 77 -20.33 -15.95 -21.88
CA ALA A 77 -19.06 -16.38 -21.32
C ALA A 77 -18.91 -15.86 -19.88
N ARG A 78 -18.16 -16.60 -19.07
CA ARG A 78 -17.76 -16.21 -17.72
C ARG A 78 -16.29 -16.56 -17.53
N GLU A 79 -15.52 -15.60 -17.04
CA GLU A 79 -14.09 -15.77 -16.82
C GLU A 79 -13.70 -15.14 -15.49
N ARG A 80 -12.85 -15.83 -14.73
CA ARG A 80 -12.26 -15.31 -13.48
C ARG A 80 -10.73 -15.14 -13.59
N GLY A 81 -10.14 -15.25 -14.80
CA GLY A 81 -8.71 -15.12 -15.13
C GLY A 81 -8.49 -15.45 -16.61
N GLU A 82 -7.44 -15.05 -17.35
CA GLU A 82 -6.15 -14.40 -17.08
C GLU A 82 -6.17 -12.86 -17.20
N ALA A 83 -6.75 -12.16 -16.22
CA ALA A 83 -6.56 -10.72 -16.06
C ALA A 83 -6.09 -10.48 -14.61
N HIS A 84 -4.84 -10.88 -14.32
CA HIS A 84 -4.22 -10.59 -13.03
C HIS A 84 -3.36 -9.35 -13.16
N GLN A 85 -3.77 -8.27 -12.50
CA GLN A 85 -2.86 -7.17 -12.23
C GLN A 85 -2.00 -7.58 -11.03
N PRO A 86 -0.66 -7.64 -11.14
CA PRO A 86 0.23 -8.04 -10.04
C PRO A 86 0.32 -6.99 -8.92
N VAL A 87 -0.61 -6.03 -8.90
CA VAL A 87 -0.71 -4.97 -7.90
C VAL A 87 -1.25 -5.47 -6.56
N ASP A 88 -1.78 -6.69 -6.50
CA ASP A 88 -2.40 -7.27 -5.31
C ASP A 88 -1.41 -7.36 -4.12
N TYR A 89 -0.21 -7.88 -4.36
CA TYR A 89 0.82 -8.01 -3.32
C TYR A 89 1.46 -6.67 -2.97
N SER A 90 1.72 -5.81 -3.95
CA SER A 90 2.29 -4.49 -3.70
C SER A 90 1.32 -3.58 -2.94
N SER A 91 0.02 -3.65 -3.25
CA SER A 91 -1.04 -2.95 -2.51
C SER A 91 -1.12 -3.46 -1.08
N PHE A 92 -1.08 -4.78 -0.88
CA PHE A 92 -1.10 -5.37 0.46
C PHE A 92 0.09 -4.90 1.31
N VAL A 93 1.32 -5.05 0.80
CA VAL A 93 2.53 -4.64 1.51
C VAL A 93 2.54 -3.13 1.74
N GLY A 94 2.18 -2.34 0.73
CA GLY A 94 2.12 -0.88 0.82
C GLY A 94 1.13 -0.40 1.88
N MET A 95 -0.10 -0.93 1.88
CA MET A 95 -1.14 -0.54 2.85
C MET A 95 -0.78 -1.02 4.26
N LEU A 96 -0.28 -2.25 4.42
CA LEU A 96 0.20 -2.74 5.71
C LEU A 96 1.33 -1.87 6.26
N SER A 97 2.27 -1.47 5.41
CA SER A 97 3.39 -0.59 5.80
C SER A 97 2.90 0.78 6.28
N GLN A 98 1.88 1.35 5.64
CA GLN A 98 1.29 2.62 6.05
C GLN A 98 0.50 2.51 7.37
N ASP A 99 -0.10 1.35 7.65
CA ASP A 99 -0.79 1.10 8.92
C ASP A 99 0.19 0.90 10.08
N LEU A 100 1.28 0.16 9.84
CA LEU A 100 2.32 -0.09 10.86
C LEU A 100 3.13 1.18 11.15
N ALA A 101 3.39 2.00 10.14
CA ALA A 101 4.22 3.19 10.24
C ALA A 101 3.59 4.37 9.46
N PRO A 102 2.48 4.96 9.96
CA PRO A 102 1.78 6.02 9.26
C PRO A 102 2.68 7.23 9.03
N LYS A 103 2.44 7.94 7.93
CA LYS A 103 3.07 9.25 7.70
C LYS A 103 2.86 10.14 8.92
N PRO A 104 3.93 10.69 9.51
CA PRO A 104 3.82 11.67 10.57
C PRO A 104 3.13 12.92 10.05
N ASP A 105 2.52 13.66 10.97
CA ASP A 105 1.91 14.97 10.71
C ASP A 105 0.69 14.96 9.76
N LYS A 106 -0.04 13.84 9.66
CA LYS A 106 -1.41 13.88 9.13
C LYS A 106 -2.27 14.77 10.04
N PRO A 107 -2.98 15.81 9.53
CA PRO A 107 -3.66 16.80 10.36
C PRO A 107 -4.80 16.23 11.21
N TRP A 108 -5.32 15.04 10.86
CA TRP A 108 -6.35 14.32 11.60
C TRP A 108 -5.81 13.22 12.53
N LEU A 109 -4.48 13.04 12.62
CA LEU A 109 -3.84 12.08 13.54
C LEU A 109 -3.10 12.81 14.68
N PRO A 110 -2.96 12.18 15.85
CA PRO A 110 -2.04 12.65 16.87
C PRO A 110 -0.59 12.75 16.34
N ARG A 111 0.20 13.64 16.94
CA ARG A 111 1.64 13.74 16.63
C ARG A 111 2.35 12.41 16.85
N SER A 112 3.21 12.02 15.91
CA SER A 112 3.93 10.75 16.00
C SER A 112 4.99 10.76 17.09
N SER A 113 4.95 9.73 17.93
CA SER A 113 5.97 9.41 18.94
C SER A 113 7.31 8.98 18.31
N SER A 114 8.38 8.99 19.10
CA SER A 114 9.70 8.53 18.66
C SER A 114 9.69 7.08 18.19
N ALA A 115 8.94 6.21 18.87
CA ALA A 115 8.79 4.80 18.48
C ALA A 115 8.13 4.65 17.10
N GLN A 116 7.13 5.46 16.79
CA GLN A 116 6.48 5.46 15.47
C GLN A 116 7.43 5.97 14.37
N ARG A 117 8.23 7.01 14.66
CA ARG A 117 9.24 7.50 13.72
C ARG A 117 10.35 6.47 13.47
N ALA A 118 10.77 5.75 14.51
CA ALA A 118 11.72 4.64 14.38
C ALA A 118 11.14 3.48 13.55
N GLY A 119 9.89 3.09 13.80
CA GLY A 119 9.19 2.09 12.97
C GLY A 119 9.10 2.52 11.50
N ARG A 120 8.92 3.83 11.25
CA ARG A 120 8.89 4.38 9.90
C ARG A 120 10.25 4.38 9.21
N LEU A 121 11.33 4.68 9.93
CA LEU A 121 12.70 4.48 9.43
C LEU A 121 12.92 3.02 9.00
N ALA A 122 12.50 2.06 9.84
CA ALA A 122 12.62 0.64 9.52
C ALA A 122 11.84 0.25 8.26
N VAL A 123 10.62 0.78 8.07
CA VAL A 123 9.83 0.58 6.84
C VAL A 123 10.50 1.18 5.60
N LEU A 124 11.23 2.29 5.75
CA LEU A 124 12.05 2.88 4.69
C LEU A 124 13.39 2.13 4.47
N GLY A 125 13.66 1.09 5.26
CA GLY A 125 14.89 0.29 5.19
C GLY A 125 16.05 0.86 6.00
N VAL A 126 15.86 1.95 6.75
CA VAL A 126 16.89 2.54 7.63
C VAL A 126 16.81 1.87 9.00
N ILE A 127 17.69 0.91 9.24
CA ILE A 127 17.74 0.07 10.44
C ILE A 127 19.11 0.03 11.12
N LYS A 128 20.14 0.65 10.52
CA LYS A 128 21.52 0.71 11.05
C LYS A 128 22.05 2.13 11.06
N PHE A 129 22.91 2.44 12.02
CA PHE A 129 23.63 3.73 12.08
C PHE A 129 24.54 3.94 10.87
N ASP A 130 25.16 2.88 10.34
CA ASP A 130 25.97 2.93 9.11
C ASP A 130 25.19 3.52 7.92
N GLN A 131 23.89 3.26 7.80
CA GLN A 131 23.08 3.86 6.74
C GLN A 131 22.94 5.36 6.93
N ILE A 132 22.67 5.80 8.17
CA ILE A 132 22.53 7.22 8.51
C ILE A 132 23.87 7.96 8.33
N ALA A 133 24.98 7.32 8.70
CA ALA A 133 26.33 7.85 8.56
C ALA A 133 26.76 8.08 7.10
N ASN A 134 26.08 7.42 6.16
CA ASN A 134 26.34 7.47 4.72
C ASN A 134 25.16 8.06 3.92
N PHE A 135 24.22 8.77 4.57
CA PHE A 135 23.14 9.43 3.84
C PHE A 135 23.69 10.46 2.86
N SER A 136 23.21 10.38 1.62
CA SER A 136 23.34 11.46 0.63
C SER A 136 22.35 12.59 0.93
N ASP A 137 22.53 13.75 0.28
CA ASP A 137 21.57 14.85 0.36
C ASP A 137 20.16 14.43 -0.07
N GLU A 138 20.06 13.50 -1.03
CA GLU A 138 18.79 12.91 -1.47
C GLU A 138 18.17 12.03 -0.38
N ASP A 139 18.98 11.20 0.30
CA ASP A 139 18.51 10.39 1.43
C ASP A 139 18.03 11.26 2.58
N ILE A 140 18.77 12.33 2.90
CA ILE A 140 18.40 13.32 3.92
C ILE A 140 17.04 13.94 3.56
N ALA A 141 16.87 14.42 2.34
CA ALA A 141 15.62 15.02 1.89
C ALA A 141 14.44 14.03 1.97
N ASN A 142 14.63 12.82 1.44
CA ASN A 142 13.62 11.77 1.43
C ASN A 142 13.21 11.33 2.84
N VAL A 143 14.18 11.15 3.74
CA VAL A 143 13.93 10.72 5.13
C VAL A 143 13.33 11.87 5.95
N ASP A 144 13.79 13.12 5.77
CA ASP A 144 13.24 14.29 6.46
C ASP A 144 11.77 14.52 6.08
N GLU A 145 11.45 14.45 4.78
CA GLU A 145 10.07 14.52 4.28
C GLU A 145 9.24 13.36 4.82
N ALA A 146 9.74 12.13 4.67
CA ALA A 146 9.00 10.95 5.08
C ALA A 146 8.72 10.97 6.59
N LEU A 147 9.60 11.55 7.41
CA LEU A 147 9.44 11.63 8.86
C LEU A 147 8.86 12.97 9.38
N GLY A 148 8.54 13.92 8.50
CA GLY A 148 7.99 15.22 8.90
C GLY A 148 8.93 16.01 9.82
N LEU A 149 10.24 15.89 9.58
CA LEU A 149 11.27 16.39 10.50
C LEU A 149 11.59 17.88 10.34
N LYS A 150 11.28 18.46 9.18
CA LYS A 150 11.42 19.90 8.89
C LYS A 150 12.87 20.35 9.05
N GLY A 151 13.76 19.69 8.31
CA GLY A 151 15.20 19.94 8.28
C GLY A 151 15.92 19.59 9.59
N ARG A 152 15.35 18.68 10.41
CA ARG A 152 15.95 18.33 11.70
C ARG A 152 17.22 17.52 11.53
N ILE A 153 17.29 16.68 10.50
CA ILE A 153 18.43 15.78 10.26
C ILE A 153 19.72 16.60 10.11
N GLU A 154 19.67 17.68 9.32
CA GLU A 154 20.79 18.59 9.10
C GLU A 154 21.06 19.47 10.32
N ARG A 155 20.02 20.12 10.86
CA ARG A 155 20.16 21.03 12.00
C ARG A 155 20.78 20.34 13.21
N ASP A 156 20.41 19.09 13.46
CA ASP A 156 20.93 18.30 14.57
C ASP A 156 22.19 17.49 14.15
N ASN A 157 22.66 17.55 12.91
CA ASN A 157 23.86 16.84 12.40
C ASN A 157 23.82 15.31 12.60
N TRP A 158 22.73 14.65 12.20
CA TRP A 158 22.55 13.21 12.41
C TRP A 158 23.66 12.34 11.77
N VAL A 159 24.11 12.71 10.57
CA VAL A 159 25.17 11.98 9.85
C VAL A 159 26.45 11.89 10.70
N ARG A 160 26.88 13.04 11.23
CA ARG A 160 28.06 13.11 12.10
C ARG A 160 27.88 12.32 13.39
N GLN A 161 26.72 12.46 14.05
CA GLN A 161 26.44 11.68 15.26
C GLN A 161 26.50 10.17 15.00
N ALA A 162 25.95 9.71 13.87
CA ALA A 162 26.00 8.30 13.49
C ALA A 162 27.44 7.83 13.23
N GLN A 163 28.28 8.65 12.58
CA GLN A 163 29.70 8.36 12.38
C GLN A 163 30.46 8.25 13.71
N ASP A 164 30.23 9.19 14.63
CA ASP A 164 30.85 9.21 15.95
C ASP A 164 30.44 7.95 16.76
N MET A 165 29.16 7.57 16.74
CA MET A 165 28.66 6.36 17.40
C MET A 165 29.24 5.06 16.80
N MET A 166 29.43 5.01 15.48
CA MET A 166 30.07 3.87 14.82
C MET A 166 31.55 3.75 15.20
N ALA A 167 32.26 4.87 15.30
CA ALA A 167 33.65 4.90 15.74
C ALA A 167 33.80 4.45 17.21
N GLU A 168 32.91 4.92 18.09
CA GLU A 168 32.88 4.51 19.50
C GLU A 168 32.58 3.01 19.65
N ALA A 169 31.58 2.49 18.92
CA ALA A 169 31.25 1.06 18.93
C ALA A 169 32.43 0.19 18.45
N THR A 170 33.11 0.62 17.37
CA THR A 170 34.31 -0.07 16.86
C THR A 170 35.45 -0.07 17.87
N ALA A 171 35.67 1.06 18.56
CA ALA A 171 36.69 1.16 19.60
C ALA A 171 36.40 0.28 20.82
N ALA A 172 35.12 0.03 21.13
CA ALA A 172 34.71 -0.85 22.22
C ALA A 172 34.83 -2.34 21.89
N GLU A 173 34.81 -2.73 20.60
CA GLU A 173 34.94 -4.13 20.16
C GLU A 173 36.41 -4.59 20.05
N VAL A 174 37.40 -3.68 20.00
CA VAL A 174 38.82 -4.04 20.05
C VAL A 174 39.16 -4.54 21.46
N PRO A 175 39.53 -5.82 21.66
CA PRO A 175 39.92 -6.29 22.98
C PRO A 175 41.13 -5.49 23.44
N ALA A 176 41.17 -5.15 24.72
CA ALA A 176 42.35 -4.57 25.35
C ALA A 176 43.50 -5.61 25.37
N GLU A 177 44.12 -5.87 24.22
CA GLU A 177 45.38 -6.59 24.15
C GLU A 177 46.47 -5.64 24.64
N GLY A 178 46.86 -5.76 25.91
CA GLY A 178 48.01 -5.01 26.41
C GLY A 178 48.17 -4.79 27.91
N GLU A 179 47.64 -5.62 28.80
CA GLU A 179 48.13 -5.66 30.19
C GLU A 179 48.60 -7.07 30.57
N ALA A 180 49.59 -7.59 29.85
CA ALA A 180 50.48 -8.60 30.39
C ALA A 180 51.54 -7.90 31.25
N LYS A 181 51.25 -7.75 32.55
CA LYS A 181 52.24 -7.35 33.56
C LYS A 181 53.28 -8.46 33.73
N ALA A 182 54.54 -8.07 33.62
CA ALA A 182 55.71 -8.80 34.10
C ALA A 182 55.79 -8.81 35.64
#